data_AF-A0L418-F1
#
_entry.id   AF-A0L418-F1
#
_cell.length_a   1.000
_cell.length_b   1.000
_cell.length_c   1.000
_cell.angle_alpha   90.00
_cell.angle_beta   90.00
_cell.angle_gamma   90.00
#
_symmetry.space_group_name_H-M   'P 1'
#
loop_
_entity.id
_entity.type
_entity.pdbx_description
1 polymer ?
#
loop_
_entity_poly.entity_id
_entity_poly.type
_entity_poly.pdbx_seq_one_letter_code
_entity_poly.pdbx_strand_id
1 'polypeptide(L)'
;MSIRVIIATTEGPVTVQRITLEDPDLQSVVCLNGTTRALPISGDYDAFVRPPTGMIQDDFTQAAYRLDLSDTIDQGFSWQLGAYAAHLLFYHEELAQRDEPAQAVWWLTGQVDRDHTVRGVEHVAEKFQESALLFRALVAQGIPIHLFLPTANQADIDLDLLDELASPDLIQITTLEQVEQLPNPGKRIAAAASLPLTLGTPPRLPVHAPVLTQPQAKATPWLKGLLVVQLMVFAGLIWFAWQQGLPSWVVWAKSQDYAHRLQLQAALTTNQCDVCQRLFHLYMDRQGGIQPIDPPQLSLERIVIQAPDSVRGCREMDHPPPGQAVQPQVSVLAAQDETLPILMANRHLCQFKFRVVNGEETVHTRLWVIAKSDLPRSRNQTDEEGSRFWKMERALDAEETLLWNSPRVGPWIRTPLNYQVLILAARTPLESATTWLKESRRQARAAGQTWDWHTAQQQLAKLGVHLMQVNQPLHPMARQL
;
A
#
# COMPACT_ATOMS: atom_id res chain seq x y z
N MET A 1 -27.94 -9.96 -1.92
CA MET A 1 -26.54 -10.32 -2.26
C MET A 1 -25.64 -9.36 -1.50
N SER A 2 -24.47 -9.76 -0.98
CA SER A 2 -23.60 -8.83 -0.23
C SER A 2 -22.47 -8.30 -1.11
N ILE A 3 -22.34 -6.97 -1.20
CA ILE A 3 -21.42 -6.29 -2.11
C ILE A 3 -20.49 -5.39 -1.30
N ARG A 4 -19.18 -5.56 -1.50
CA ARG A 4 -18.16 -4.67 -0.90
C ARG A 4 -17.93 -3.48 -1.81
N VAL A 5 -17.92 -2.27 -1.25
CA VAL A 5 -17.57 -1.06 -1.98
C VAL A 5 -16.11 -0.67 -1.72
N ILE A 6 -15.38 -0.47 -2.80
CA ILE A 6 -14.01 0.04 -2.84
C ILE A 6 -14.01 1.36 -3.61
N ILE A 7 -13.49 2.40 -2.98
CA ILE A 7 -13.26 3.72 -3.56
C ILE A 7 -11.82 3.76 -4.08
N ALA A 8 -11.66 4.05 -5.36
CA ALA A 8 -10.33 4.14 -5.95
C ALA A 8 -9.65 5.47 -5.60
N THR A 9 -8.41 5.40 -5.13
CA THR A 9 -7.58 6.57 -4.85
C THR A 9 -6.15 6.34 -5.38
N THR A 10 -5.40 7.43 -5.55
CA THR A 10 -4.00 7.40 -6.01
C THR A 10 -3.05 6.91 -4.92
N GLU A 11 -3.50 6.83 -3.66
CA GLU A 11 -2.73 6.28 -2.54
C GLU A 11 -3.13 4.83 -2.22
N GLY A 12 -3.95 4.22 -3.08
CA GLY A 12 -4.45 2.86 -2.93
C GLY A 12 -5.97 2.76 -2.80
N PRO A 13 -6.54 1.55 -3.00
CA PRO A 13 -7.97 1.32 -2.88
C PRO A 13 -8.46 1.44 -1.43
N VAL A 14 -9.47 2.28 -1.19
CA VAL A 14 -10.07 2.50 0.13
C VAL A 14 -11.40 1.79 0.24
N THR A 15 -11.55 0.92 1.24
CA THR A 15 -12.77 0.14 1.45
C THR A 15 -13.79 0.90 2.27
N VAL A 16 -15.05 0.93 1.84
CA VAL A 16 -16.18 1.30 2.71
C VAL A 16 -16.48 0.14 3.64
N GLN A 17 -16.28 0.37 4.94
CA GLN A 17 -16.38 -0.66 5.95
C GLN A 17 -17.75 -0.67 6.63
N ARG A 18 -18.36 0.50 6.83
CA ARG A 18 -19.64 0.62 7.52
C ARG A 18 -20.29 1.96 7.21
N ILE A 19 -21.62 1.96 7.12
CA ILE A 19 -22.45 3.16 7.21
C ILE A 19 -23.34 3.00 8.45
N THR A 20 -23.45 4.05 9.25
CA THR A 20 -24.36 4.13 10.41
C THR A 20 -25.21 5.38 10.30
N LEU A 21 -26.50 5.25 10.60
CA LEU A 21 -27.40 6.39 10.72
C LEU A 21 -27.09 7.14 12.01
N GLU A 22 -26.98 8.46 11.90
CA GLU A 22 -26.76 9.34 13.04
C GLU A 22 -27.99 10.23 13.26
N ASP A 23 -28.03 10.95 14.38
CA ASP A 23 -29.08 11.92 14.66
C ASP A 23 -29.11 13.00 13.55
N PRO A 24 -30.26 13.30 12.93
CA PRO A 24 -30.40 14.31 11.87
C PRO A 24 -29.85 15.70 12.22
N ASP A 25 -29.79 16.04 13.51
CA ASP A 25 -29.25 17.32 13.98
C ASP A 25 -27.70 17.35 13.98
N LEU A 26 -27.03 16.21 13.78
CA LEU A 26 -25.58 16.08 13.69
C LEU A 26 -25.08 16.18 12.25
N GLN A 27 -23.82 16.61 12.10
CA GLN A 27 -23.14 16.57 10.82
C GLN A 27 -22.74 15.14 10.47
N SER A 28 -22.86 14.79 9.19
CA SER A 28 -22.29 13.56 8.68
C SER A 28 -20.77 13.59 8.80
N VAL A 29 -20.18 12.44 9.08
CA VAL A 29 -18.73 12.33 9.30
C VAL A 29 -18.17 11.10 8.60
N VAL A 30 -16.95 11.23 8.07
CA VAL A 30 -16.18 10.10 7.58
C VAL A 30 -15.08 9.79 8.58
N CYS A 31 -15.00 8.57 9.09
CA CYS A 31 -14.05 8.17 10.11
C CYS A 31 -13.04 7.14 9.59
N LEU A 32 -11.80 7.25 10.05
CA LEU A 32 -10.77 6.27 9.73
C LEU A 32 -10.97 4.99 10.52
N ASN A 33 -11.11 3.88 9.80
CA ASN A 33 -11.02 2.51 10.28
C ASN A 33 -11.83 2.25 11.55
N GLY A 34 -13.05 2.78 11.65
CA GLY A 34 -13.93 2.57 12.81
C GLY A 34 -13.48 3.29 14.08
N THR A 35 -12.44 4.13 13.99
CA THR A 35 -11.97 4.98 15.10
C THR A 35 -12.85 6.24 15.21
N THR A 36 -12.59 7.08 16.20
CA THR A 36 -13.25 8.39 16.32
C THR A 36 -12.54 9.49 15.52
N ARG A 37 -11.50 9.16 14.74
CA ARG A 37 -10.75 10.14 13.95
C ARG A 37 -11.50 10.46 12.67
N ALA A 38 -12.04 11.67 12.57
CA ALA A 38 -12.61 12.19 11.34
C ALA A 38 -11.54 12.35 10.24
N LEU A 39 -11.91 12.06 9.00
CA LEU A 39 -11.09 12.27 7.81
C LEU A 39 -11.27 13.69 7.25
N PRO A 40 -10.27 14.24 6.54
CA PRO A 40 -10.34 15.60 5.99
C PRO A 40 -11.56 15.86 5.11
N ILE A 41 -12.01 14.86 4.33
CA ILE A 41 -13.20 14.97 3.45
C ILE A 41 -14.55 15.03 4.19
N SER A 42 -14.59 14.99 5.53
CA SER A 42 -15.86 14.92 6.29
C SER A 42 -16.79 16.11 6.01
N GLY A 43 -16.24 17.31 5.84
CA GLY A 43 -17.05 18.49 5.50
C GLY A 43 -17.68 18.41 4.11
N ASP A 44 -16.91 17.95 3.12
CA ASP A 44 -17.41 17.74 1.75
C ASP A 44 -18.42 16.59 1.69
N TYR A 45 -18.22 15.56 2.52
CA TYR A 45 -19.18 14.46 2.69
C TYR A 45 -20.50 14.93 3.32
N ASP A 46 -20.48 15.75 4.37
CA ASP A 46 -21.70 16.33 4.93
C ASP A 46 -22.44 17.19 3.90
N ALA A 47 -21.71 18.00 3.12
CA ALA A 47 -22.30 18.79 2.03
C ALA A 47 -22.84 17.94 0.86
N PHE A 48 -22.30 16.74 0.67
CA PHE A 48 -22.79 15.75 -0.30
C PHE A 48 -24.03 15.01 0.21
N VAL A 49 -24.19 14.91 1.53
CA VAL A 49 -25.37 14.29 2.15
C VAL A 49 -26.55 15.25 2.22
N ARG A 50 -26.35 16.46 2.75
CA ARG A 50 -27.40 17.36 3.20
C ARG A 50 -27.77 18.44 2.16
N PRO A 51 -29.05 18.85 2.07
CA PRO A 51 -29.47 20.02 1.29
C PRO A 51 -28.74 21.31 1.73
N PRO A 52 -28.57 22.31 0.84
CA PRO A 52 -29.20 22.43 -0.48
C PRO A 52 -28.41 21.79 -1.62
N THR A 53 -27.20 21.26 -1.37
CA THR A 53 -26.30 20.73 -2.40
C THR A 53 -26.19 19.21 -2.42
N GLY A 54 -26.45 18.55 -1.28
CA GLY A 54 -26.35 17.12 -1.15
C GLY A 54 -27.52 16.38 -1.78
N MET A 55 -27.26 15.17 -2.26
CA MET A 55 -28.22 14.30 -2.95
C MET A 55 -28.61 13.07 -2.13
N ILE A 56 -27.76 12.64 -1.19
CA ILE A 56 -27.99 11.40 -0.42
C ILE A 56 -29.27 11.53 0.42
N GLN A 57 -29.52 12.68 1.04
CA GLN A 57 -30.76 12.88 1.79
C GLN A 57 -31.99 12.89 0.87
N ASP A 58 -31.88 13.46 -0.33
CA ASP A 58 -33.00 13.51 -1.28
C ASP A 58 -33.36 12.09 -1.78
N ASP A 59 -32.36 11.25 -2.03
CA ASP A 59 -32.54 9.89 -2.55
C ASP A 59 -32.87 8.84 -1.46
N PHE A 60 -32.31 8.99 -0.26
CA PHE A 60 -32.37 7.97 0.81
C PHE A 60 -33.04 8.46 2.11
N THR A 61 -33.59 9.68 2.12
CA THR A 61 -34.44 10.29 3.19
C THR A 61 -33.77 10.60 4.53
N GLN A 62 -32.47 10.31 4.71
CA GLN A 62 -31.76 10.56 5.98
C GLN A 62 -30.75 11.70 5.85
N ALA A 63 -30.63 12.51 6.90
CA ALA A 63 -29.87 13.77 6.88
C ALA A 63 -28.46 13.69 7.47
N ALA A 64 -28.14 12.60 8.18
CA ALA A 64 -26.88 12.46 8.91
C ALA A 64 -26.40 11.01 8.92
N TYR A 65 -25.13 10.83 8.56
CA TYR A 65 -24.49 9.52 8.50
C TYR A 65 -23.07 9.54 9.04
N ARG A 66 -22.67 8.43 9.64
CA ARG A 66 -21.27 8.08 9.85
C ARG A 66 -20.83 7.05 8.81
N LEU A 67 -19.79 7.36 8.07
CA LEU A 67 -19.13 6.48 7.10
C LEU A 67 -17.75 6.08 7.65
N ASP A 68 -17.48 4.78 7.83
CA ASP A 68 -16.15 4.31 8.22
C ASP A 68 -15.40 3.76 6.99
N LEU A 69 -14.21 4.29 6.73
CA LEU A 69 -13.33 3.89 5.62
C LEU A 69 -12.10 3.13 6.12
N SER A 70 -11.53 2.23 5.32
CA SER A 70 -10.32 1.50 5.73
C SER A 70 -9.07 2.36 5.84
N ASP A 71 -8.96 3.41 5.01
CA ASP A 71 -7.81 4.30 4.94
C ASP A 71 -8.22 5.77 4.74
N THR A 72 -7.25 6.67 4.74
CA THR A 72 -7.45 8.10 4.53
C THR A 72 -7.80 8.44 3.10
N ILE A 73 -8.67 9.45 2.94
CA ILE A 73 -8.84 10.19 1.70
C ILE A 73 -8.71 11.66 2.09
N ASP A 74 -7.67 12.31 1.57
CA ASP A 74 -7.31 13.66 2.02
C ASP A 74 -8.06 14.76 1.27
N GLN A 75 -8.26 14.60 -0.04
CA GLN A 75 -8.88 15.62 -0.88
C GLN A 75 -9.44 15.05 -2.20
N GLY A 76 -10.10 15.93 -2.96
CA GLY A 76 -10.67 15.62 -4.27
C GLY A 76 -12.12 15.12 -4.20
N PHE A 77 -12.73 14.92 -5.37
CA PHE A 77 -14.14 14.53 -5.49
C PHE A 77 -14.36 13.13 -6.07
N SER A 78 -13.28 12.40 -6.39
CA SER A 78 -13.41 11.08 -7.01
C SER A 78 -14.00 9.99 -6.11
N TRP A 79 -14.16 10.27 -4.82
CA TRP A 79 -14.79 9.38 -3.85
C TRP A 79 -16.32 9.43 -3.88
N GLN A 80 -16.93 10.47 -4.47
CA GLN A 80 -18.37 10.71 -4.39
C GLN A 80 -19.19 9.59 -5.01
N LEU A 81 -18.77 9.05 -6.17
CA LEU A 81 -19.46 7.92 -6.80
C LEU A 81 -19.43 6.67 -5.91
N GLY A 82 -18.29 6.39 -5.28
CA GLY A 82 -18.15 5.25 -4.38
C GLY A 82 -18.99 5.42 -3.10
N ALA A 83 -19.03 6.63 -2.54
CA ALA A 83 -19.89 6.94 -1.40
C ALA A 83 -21.39 6.82 -1.76
N TYR A 84 -21.80 7.33 -2.92
CA TYR A 84 -23.18 7.19 -3.42
C TYR A 84 -23.57 5.72 -3.57
N ALA A 85 -22.73 4.91 -4.22
CA ALA A 85 -22.99 3.48 -4.40
C ALA A 85 -23.06 2.74 -3.05
N ALA A 86 -22.22 3.12 -2.07
CA ALA A 86 -22.31 2.55 -0.73
C ALA A 86 -23.63 2.88 -0.03
N HIS A 87 -24.15 4.11 -0.18
CA HIS A 87 -25.48 4.48 0.33
C HIS A 87 -26.60 3.72 -0.36
N LEU A 88 -26.55 3.59 -1.68
CA LEU A 88 -27.50 2.80 -2.45
C LEU A 88 -27.56 1.35 -1.95
N LEU A 89 -26.40 0.71 -1.77
CA LEU A 89 -26.31 -0.66 -1.26
C LEU A 89 -26.73 -0.76 0.20
N PHE A 90 -26.39 0.23 1.03
CA PHE A 90 -26.79 0.27 2.44
C PHE A 90 -28.31 0.39 2.59
N TYR A 91 -28.93 1.28 1.81
CA TYR A 91 -30.39 1.46 1.78
C TYR A 91 -31.13 0.18 1.37
N HIS A 92 -30.51 -0.66 0.53
CA HIS A 92 -31.05 -1.94 0.10
C HIS A 92 -30.57 -3.15 0.94
N GLU A 93 -29.86 -2.93 2.05
CA GLU A 93 -29.31 -3.99 2.92
C GLU A 93 -28.37 -4.97 2.17
N GLU A 94 -27.70 -4.49 1.12
CA GLU A 94 -26.77 -5.26 0.30
C GLU A 94 -25.30 -4.86 0.48
N LEU A 95 -25.02 -3.79 1.23
CA LEU A 95 -23.65 -3.40 1.55
C LEU A 95 -23.02 -4.41 2.51
N ALA A 96 -21.96 -5.09 2.08
CA ALA A 96 -21.14 -5.93 2.94
C ALA A 96 -20.39 -5.04 3.95
N GLN A 97 -20.72 -5.13 5.23
CA GLN A 97 -20.07 -4.38 6.30
C GLN A 97 -18.75 -5.04 6.72
N ARG A 98 -18.00 -4.40 7.62
CA ARG A 98 -16.74 -4.90 8.15
C ARG A 98 -16.89 -6.34 8.64
N ASP A 99 -15.91 -7.18 8.31
CA ASP A 99 -15.84 -8.61 8.68
C ASP A 99 -16.94 -9.50 8.05
N GLU A 100 -17.88 -8.94 7.29
CA GLU A 100 -18.85 -9.72 6.53
C GLU A 100 -18.26 -10.23 5.22
N PRO A 101 -18.55 -11.48 4.82
CA PRO A 101 -18.15 -11.97 3.51
C PRO A 101 -18.88 -11.20 2.41
N ALA A 102 -18.14 -10.81 1.37
CA ALA A 102 -18.69 -10.18 0.19
C ALA A 102 -18.79 -11.19 -0.95
N GLN A 103 -19.94 -11.23 -1.61
CA GLN A 103 -20.17 -12.07 -2.80
C GLN A 103 -19.67 -11.40 -4.08
N ALA A 104 -19.51 -10.08 -4.06
CA ALA A 104 -18.89 -9.31 -5.13
C ALA A 104 -18.23 -8.05 -4.58
N VAL A 105 -17.35 -7.45 -5.38
CA VAL A 105 -16.71 -6.17 -5.11
C VAL A 105 -17.10 -5.18 -6.18
N TRP A 106 -17.51 -3.98 -5.77
CA TRP A 106 -17.62 -2.82 -6.64
C TRP A 106 -16.44 -1.91 -6.38
N TRP A 107 -15.66 -1.64 -7.42
CA TRP A 107 -14.58 -0.68 -7.40
C TRP A 107 -15.03 0.55 -8.18
N LEU A 108 -15.02 1.72 -7.54
CA LEU A 108 -15.61 2.93 -8.08
C LEU A 108 -14.67 4.13 -7.99
N THR A 109 -14.71 4.96 -9.02
CA THR A 109 -14.10 6.30 -9.04
C THR A 109 -15.02 7.23 -9.82
N GLY A 110 -15.19 8.47 -9.37
CA GLY A 110 -16.00 9.44 -10.09
C GLY A 110 -16.51 10.56 -9.19
N GLN A 111 -16.70 11.72 -9.79
CA GLN A 111 -17.37 12.85 -9.15
C GLN A 111 -18.85 12.78 -9.50
N VAL A 112 -19.73 13.08 -8.54
CA VAL A 112 -21.18 13.09 -8.77
C VAL A 112 -21.71 14.49 -8.48
N ASP A 113 -22.41 15.07 -9.43
CA ASP A 113 -23.07 16.36 -9.23
C ASP A 113 -24.55 16.21 -8.87
N ARG A 114 -25.16 17.33 -8.48
CA ARG A 114 -26.56 17.40 -8.04
C ARG A 114 -27.56 16.86 -9.06
N ASP A 115 -27.22 16.88 -10.35
CA ASP A 115 -28.07 16.37 -11.43
C ASP A 115 -27.83 14.87 -11.67
N HIS A 116 -27.21 14.17 -10.71
CA HIS A 116 -26.87 12.75 -10.77
C HIS A 116 -25.89 12.38 -11.89
N THR A 117 -25.23 13.38 -12.47
CA THR A 117 -24.25 13.17 -13.53
C THR A 117 -22.91 12.73 -12.95
N VAL A 118 -22.36 11.67 -13.55
CA VAL A 118 -21.04 11.14 -13.20
C VAL A 118 -19.99 11.82 -14.07
N ARG A 119 -19.16 12.66 -13.44
CA ARG A 119 -18.12 13.45 -14.11
C ARG A 119 -16.77 12.74 -14.06
N GLY A 120 -15.98 13.00 -15.11
CA GLY A 120 -14.61 12.53 -15.24
C GLY A 120 -13.73 12.99 -14.09
N VAL A 121 -12.76 12.17 -13.74
CA VAL A 121 -11.80 12.43 -12.66
C VAL A 121 -10.39 12.12 -13.13
N GLU A 122 -9.41 12.73 -12.48
CA GLU A 122 -8.01 12.56 -12.86
C GLU A 122 -7.43 11.25 -12.31
N HIS A 123 -6.27 10.86 -12.87
CA HIS A 123 -5.42 9.76 -12.38
C HIS A 123 -6.11 8.39 -12.35
N VAL A 124 -7.02 8.09 -13.29
CA VAL A 124 -7.71 6.78 -13.33
C VAL A 124 -6.75 5.63 -13.59
N ALA A 125 -5.77 5.79 -14.50
CA ALA A 125 -4.75 4.77 -14.76
C ALA A 125 -3.92 4.45 -13.49
N GLU A 126 -3.48 5.49 -12.76
CA GLU A 126 -2.73 5.35 -11.50
C GLU A 126 -3.55 4.64 -10.41
N LYS A 127 -4.82 5.06 -10.22
CA LYS A 127 -5.77 4.39 -9.31
C LYS A 127 -5.93 2.90 -9.65
N PHE A 128 -5.92 2.58 -10.93
CA PHE A 128 -6.04 1.21 -11.44
C PHE A 128 -4.80 0.39 -11.09
N GLN A 129 -3.61 0.93 -11.33
CA GLN A 129 -2.33 0.31 -10.99
C GLN A 129 -2.18 0.08 -9.48
N GLU A 130 -2.52 1.07 -8.65
CA GLU A 130 -2.49 0.92 -7.19
C GLU A 130 -3.50 -0.12 -6.67
N SER A 131 -4.51 -0.45 -7.46
CA SER A 131 -5.49 -1.48 -7.14
C SER A 131 -5.11 -2.88 -7.62
N ALA A 132 -4.00 -3.04 -8.37
CA ALA A 132 -3.62 -4.31 -9.00
C ALA A 132 -3.46 -5.46 -7.99
N LEU A 133 -2.83 -5.21 -6.84
CA LEU A 133 -2.65 -6.22 -5.80
C LEU A 133 -3.99 -6.67 -5.21
N LEU A 134 -4.93 -5.74 -5.02
CA LEU A 134 -6.29 -6.06 -4.56
C LEU A 134 -7.03 -6.92 -5.60
N PHE A 135 -6.95 -6.55 -6.87
CA PHE A 135 -7.60 -7.31 -7.95
C PHE A 135 -7.07 -8.74 -8.03
N ARG A 136 -5.75 -8.93 -8.02
CA ARG A 136 -5.13 -10.27 -8.01
C ARG A 136 -5.62 -11.10 -6.81
N ALA A 137 -5.68 -10.51 -5.63
CA ALA A 137 -6.13 -11.20 -4.42
C ALA A 137 -7.61 -11.63 -4.48
N LEU A 138 -8.48 -10.79 -5.06
CA LEU A 138 -9.91 -11.07 -5.23
C LEU A 138 -10.16 -12.11 -6.32
N VAL A 139 -9.46 -12.00 -7.45
CA VAL A 139 -9.49 -12.99 -8.55
C VAL A 139 -9.04 -14.36 -8.05
N ALA A 140 -7.94 -14.43 -7.28
CA ALA A 140 -7.47 -15.67 -6.68
C ALA A 140 -8.48 -16.31 -5.72
N GLN A 141 -9.37 -15.51 -5.12
CA GLN A 141 -10.47 -15.97 -4.26
C GLN A 141 -11.75 -16.29 -5.04
N GLY A 142 -11.78 -16.07 -6.37
CA GLY A 142 -12.97 -16.23 -7.20
C GLY A 142 -14.06 -15.21 -6.91
N ILE A 143 -13.72 -14.06 -6.33
CA ILE A 143 -14.69 -13.00 -6.01
C ILE A 143 -14.82 -12.08 -7.23
N PRO A 144 -16.02 -11.93 -7.82
CA PRO A 144 -16.23 -11.06 -8.96
C PRO A 144 -16.05 -9.58 -8.60
N ILE A 145 -15.42 -8.84 -9.49
CA ILE A 145 -15.12 -7.41 -9.41
C ILE A 145 -15.88 -6.68 -10.52
N HIS A 146 -16.64 -5.65 -10.15
CA HIS A 146 -17.28 -4.74 -11.07
C HIS A 146 -16.64 -3.36 -10.93
N LEU A 147 -16.06 -2.87 -12.02
CA LEU A 147 -15.38 -1.58 -12.13
C LEU A 147 -16.36 -0.55 -12.68
N PHE A 148 -16.69 0.45 -11.89
CA PHE A 148 -17.54 1.57 -12.28
C PHE A 148 -16.72 2.85 -12.36
N LEU A 149 -16.72 3.49 -13.51
CA LEU A 149 -15.97 4.73 -13.75
C LEU A 149 -16.74 5.66 -14.69
N PRO A 150 -16.40 6.96 -14.76
CA PRO A 150 -17.08 7.88 -15.66
C PRO A 150 -16.80 7.52 -17.12
N THR A 151 -17.78 7.70 -18.00
CA THR A 151 -17.59 7.52 -19.46
C THR A 151 -16.44 8.38 -20.00
N ALA A 152 -16.23 9.57 -19.43
CA ALA A 152 -15.11 10.44 -19.78
C ALA A 152 -13.71 9.82 -19.54
N ASN A 153 -13.60 8.83 -18.64
CA ASN A 153 -12.35 8.16 -18.30
C ASN A 153 -12.19 6.79 -18.98
N GLN A 154 -13.05 6.43 -19.93
CA GLN A 154 -12.97 5.13 -20.60
C GLN A 154 -11.60 4.90 -21.27
N ALA A 155 -10.99 5.97 -21.79
CA ALA A 155 -9.67 5.90 -22.44
C ALA A 155 -8.50 5.73 -21.45
N ASP A 156 -8.72 5.94 -20.15
CA ASP A 156 -7.68 5.86 -19.11
C ASP A 156 -7.55 4.46 -18.51
N ILE A 157 -8.33 3.50 -19.02
CA ILE A 157 -8.31 2.12 -18.56
C ILE A 157 -7.05 1.43 -19.08
N ASP A 158 -6.28 0.85 -18.16
CA ASP A 158 -5.10 0.05 -18.48
C ASP A 158 -5.53 -1.34 -18.98
N LEU A 159 -5.64 -1.48 -20.30
CA LEU A 159 -6.04 -2.73 -20.96
C LEU A 159 -4.98 -3.84 -20.78
N ASP A 160 -3.70 -3.48 -20.70
CA ASP A 160 -2.62 -4.46 -20.53
C ASP A 160 -2.71 -5.12 -19.16
N LEU A 161 -2.98 -4.34 -18.11
CA LEU A 161 -3.21 -4.88 -16.76
C LEU A 161 -4.48 -5.74 -16.68
N LEU A 162 -5.55 -5.36 -17.40
CA LEU A 162 -6.77 -6.18 -17.47
C LEU A 162 -6.52 -7.54 -18.14
N ASP A 163 -5.74 -7.55 -19.22
CA ASP A 163 -5.34 -8.77 -19.91
C ASP A 163 -4.46 -9.65 -19.00
N GLU A 164 -3.56 -9.05 -18.22
CA GLU A 164 -2.71 -9.75 -17.24
C GLU A 164 -3.52 -10.42 -16.13
N LEU A 165 -4.61 -9.81 -15.67
CA LEU A 165 -5.48 -10.36 -14.63
C LEU A 165 -6.27 -11.60 -15.10
N ALA A 166 -6.24 -11.92 -16.40
CA ALA A 166 -6.57 -13.21 -17.02
C ALA A 166 -7.85 -13.90 -16.52
N SER A 167 -8.88 -13.12 -16.18
CA SER A 167 -10.19 -13.63 -15.72
C SER A 167 -11.32 -12.74 -16.22
N PRO A 168 -11.64 -12.76 -17.53
CA PRO A 168 -12.71 -11.94 -18.11
C PRO A 168 -14.09 -12.22 -17.49
N ASP A 169 -14.30 -13.41 -16.91
CA ASP A 169 -15.54 -13.78 -16.25
C ASP A 169 -15.68 -13.13 -14.85
N LEU A 170 -14.57 -12.73 -14.24
CA LEU A 170 -14.54 -12.17 -12.88
C LEU A 170 -14.41 -10.66 -12.86
N ILE A 171 -13.93 -10.02 -13.92
CA ILE A 171 -13.77 -8.56 -13.97
C ILE A 171 -14.68 -7.98 -15.03
N GLN A 172 -15.65 -7.16 -14.62
CA GLN A 172 -16.56 -6.44 -15.51
C GLN A 172 -16.34 -4.94 -15.39
N ILE A 173 -16.34 -4.25 -16.53
CA ILE A 173 -16.18 -2.80 -16.57
C ILE A 173 -17.48 -2.19 -17.06
N THR A 174 -17.94 -1.14 -16.39
CA THR A 174 -19.10 -0.36 -16.78
C THR A 174 -18.78 1.12 -16.64
N THR A 175 -18.84 1.83 -17.75
CA THR A 175 -18.74 3.28 -17.76
C THR A 175 -20.10 3.90 -17.47
N LEU A 176 -20.12 4.97 -16.68
CA LEU A 176 -21.34 5.64 -16.23
C LEU A 176 -21.35 7.11 -16.68
N GLU A 177 -22.50 7.56 -17.13
CA GLU A 177 -22.82 8.98 -17.32
C GLU A 177 -23.71 9.51 -16.20
N GLN A 178 -24.51 8.63 -15.58
CA GLN A 178 -25.50 8.95 -14.56
C GLN A 178 -25.47 7.87 -13.46
N VAL A 179 -25.72 8.23 -12.20
CA VAL A 179 -25.68 7.26 -11.09
C VAL A 179 -26.81 6.24 -11.16
N GLU A 180 -27.94 6.55 -11.81
CA GLU A 180 -29.07 5.64 -12.02
C GLU A 180 -28.74 4.45 -12.92
N GLN A 181 -27.62 4.52 -13.65
CA GLN A 181 -27.08 3.41 -14.42
C GLN A 181 -26.39 2.36 -13.52
N LEU A 182 -26.12 2.67 -12.25
CA LEU A 182 -25.69 1.67 -11.28
C LEU A 182 -26.75 0.57 -11.16
N PRO A 183 -26.34 -0.71 -11.07
CA PRO A 183 -27.29 -1.80 -10.90
C PRO A 183 -28.14 -1.61 -9.65
N ASN A 184 -29.45 -1.43 -9.81
CA ASN A 184 -30.35 -1.34 -8.67
C ASN A 184 -30.61 -2.76 -8.13
N PRO A 185 -30.13 -3.09 -6.91
CA PRO A 185 -30.27 -4.43 -6.37
C PRO A 185 -31.72 -4.79 -6.03
N GLY A 186 -32.53 -3.82 -5.59
CA GLY A 186 -33.94 -4.01 -5.25
C GLY A 186 -34.81 -4.46 -6.43
N LYS A 187 -34.47 -4.07 -7.67
CA LYS A 187 -35.19 -4.53 -8.88
C LYS A 187 -34.94 -6.01 -9.21
N ARG A 188 -33.82 -6.61 -8.79
CA ARG A 188 -33.50 -8.02 -9.07
C ARG A 188 -34.39 -8.98 -8.28
N ILE A 189 -34.76 -8.63 -7.05
CA ILE A 189 -35.63 -9.46 -6.20
C ILE A 189 -37.07 -9.49 -6.74
N ALA A 190 -37.57 -8.35 -7.25
CA ALA A 190 -38.89 -8.28 -7.89
C ALA A 190 -39.00 -9.13 -9.17
N ALA A 191 -37.91 -9.25 -9.94
CA ALA A 191 -37.86 -10.07 -11.15
C ALA A 191 -37.65 -11.58 -10.87
N ALA A 192 -37.01 -11.93 -9.75
CA ALA A 192 -36.86 -13.34 -9.33
C ALA A 192 -38.11 -13.89 -8.64
N ALA A 193 -38.92 -13.03 -8.00
CA ALA A 193 -40.17 -13.42 -7.33
C ALA A 193 -41.32 -13.79 -8.28
N SER A 194 -41.17 -13.62 -9.59
CA SER A 194 -42.15 -13.99 -10.62
C SER A 194 -41.90 -15.36 -11.27
N LEU A 195 -40.91 -16.14 -10.79
CA LEU A 195 -40.71 -17.53 -11.20
C LEU A 195 -41.50 -18.48 -10.28
N PRO A 196 -42.35 -19.38 -10.83
CA PRO A 196 -43.10 -20.32 -10.01
C PRO A 196 -42.15 -21.36 -9.40
N LEU A 197 -41.92 -21.27 -8.09
CA LEU A 197 -41.26 -22.31 -7.30
C LEU A 197 -42.15 -23.55 -7.25
N THR A 198 -41.89 -24.52 -8.12
CA THR A 198 -42.31 -25.91 -7.89
C THR A 198 -41.52 -26.48 -6.72
N LEU A 199 -42.12 -26.46 -5.53
CA LEU A 199 -41.63 -27.13 -4.33
C LEU A 199 -41.66 -28.65 -4.54
N GLY A 200 -40.49 -29.22 -4.87
CA GLY A 200 -40.24 -30.65 -4.73
C GLY A 200 -40.12 -31.02 -3.25
N THR A 201 -40.98 -31.93 -2.80
CA THR A 201 -40.99 -32.53 -1.46
C THR A 201 -39.61 -33.09 -1.09
N PRO A 202 -39.02 -32.72 0.07
CA PRO A 202 -37.75 -33.29 0.50
C PRO A 202 -37.92 -34.77 0.89
N PRO A 203 -36.91 -35.63 0.62
CA PRO A 203 -36.97 -37.04 0.99
C PRO A 203 -36.89 -37.20 2.51
N ARG A 204 -37.78 -38.04 3.06
CA ARG A 204 -37.78 -38.45 4.48
C ARG A 204 -36.49 -39.22 4.79
N LEU A 205 -35.70 -38.70 5.73
CA LEU A 205 -34.60 -39.44 6.36
C LEU A 205 -35.14 -40.50 7.33
N PRO A 206 -34.52 -41.69 7.41
CA PRO A 206 -34.96 -42.76 8.29
C PRO A 206 -34.69 -42.43 9.76
N VAL A 207 -35.77 -42.47 10.54
CA VAL A 207 -35.76 -42.49 12.00
C VAL A 207 -35.20 -43.84 12.45
N HIS A 208 -34.14 -43.81 13.27
CA HIS A 208 -33.65 -44.80 14.23
C HIS A 208 -32.12 -44.99 14.15
N ALA A 209 -31.41 -44.32 15.06
CA ALA A 209 -30.10 -44.76 15.53
C ALA A 209 -30.16 -44.92 17.06
N PRO A 210 -29.59 -46.00 17.64
CA PRO A 210 -29.66 -46.24 19.07
C PRO A 210 -28.76 -45.25 19.82
N VAL A 211 -29.32 -44.63 20.86
CA VAL A 211 -28.61 -43.78 21.81
C VAL A 211 -27.64 -44.64 22.59
N LEU A 212 -26.33 -44.47 22.34
CA LEU A 212 -25.28 -45.00 23.19
C LEU A 212 -25.21 -44.14 24.46
N THR A 213 -25.72 -44.68 25.57
CA THR A 213 -25.57 -44.11 26.90
C THR A 213 -24.09 -44.12 27.31
N GLN A 214 -23.47 -42.93 27.34
CA GLN A 214 -22.15 -42.75 27.95
C GLN A 214 -22.25 -42.86 29.48
N PRO A 215 -21.33 -43.58 30.14
CA PRO A 215 -21.28 -43.64 31.59
C PRO A 215 -20.83 -42.29 32.16
N GLN A 216 -21.69 -41.65 32.95
CA GLN A 216 -21.34 -40.45 33.70
C GLN A 216 -20.29 -40.80 34.77
N ALA A 217 -19.02 -40.56 34.45
CA ALA A 217 -17.96 -40.54 35.44
C ALA A 217 -18.24 -39.40 36.43
N LYS A 218 -18.55 -39.76 37.67
CA LYS A 218 -18.75 -38.80 38.78
C LYS A 218 -17.41 -38.11 39.07
N ALA A 219 -17.18 -36.96 38.45
CA ALA A 219 -16.02 -36.13 38.72
C ALA A 219 -16.03 -35.66 40.18
N THR A 220 -15.00 -36.09 40.91
CA THR A 220 -14.80 -35.86 42.35
C THR A 220 -14.76 -34.36 42.66
N PRO A 221 -15.46 -33.87 43.71
CA PRO A 221 -15.68 -32.43 43.95
C PRO A 221 -14.40 -31.59 44.11
N TRP A 222 -13.26 -32.18 44.48
CA TRP A 222 -11.99 -31.46 44.59
C TRP A 222 -11.41 -31.01 43.23
N LEU A 223 -11.67 -31.76 42.15
CA LEU A 223 -11.25 -31.40 40.78
C LEU A 223 -12.00 -30.16 40.28
N LYS A 224 -13.26 -29.96 40.70
CA LYS A 224 -14.03 -28.75 40.38
C LYS A 224 -13.46 -27.53 41.10
N GLY A 225 -13.01 -27.70 42.36
CA GLY A 225 -12.36 -26.62 43.11
C GLY A 225 -11.06 -26.16 42.47
N LEU A 226 -10.23 -27.10 42.01
CA LEU A 226 -8.94 -26.79 41.38
C LEU A 226 -9.11 -26.04 40.03
N LEU A 227 -10.10 -26.46 39.23
CA LEU A 227 -10.43 -25.80 37.97
C LEU A 227 -10.88 -24.35 38.19
N VAL A 228 -11.71 -24.10 39.21
CA VAL A 228 -12.20 -22.76 39.53
C VAL A 228 -11.06 -21.84 39.97
N VAL A 229 -10.12 -22.34 40.79
CA VAL A 229 -8.93 -21.57 41.17
C VAL A 229 -8.04 -21.27 39.97
N GLN A 230 -7.81 -22.25 39.07
CA GLN A 230 -7.04 -22.02 37.85
C GLN A 230 -7.70 -20.99 36.93
N LEU A 231 -9.02 -21.05 36.75
CA LEU A 231 -9.76 -20.07 35.95
C LEU A 231 -9.70 -18.68 36.56
N MET A 232 -9.78 -18.54 37.89
CA MET A 232 -9.64 -17.25 38.55
C MET A 232 -8.22 -16.67 38.41
N VAL A 233 -7.18 -17.49 38.54
CA VAL A 233 -5.79 -17.06 38.30
C VAL A 233 -5.62 -16.63 36.84
N PHE A 234 -6.17 -17.40 35.89
CA PHE A 234 -6.08 -17.07 34.47
C PHE A 234 -6.84 -15.77 34.13
N ALA A 235 -8.04 -15.58 34.69
CA ALA A 235 -8.82 -14.36 34.54
C ALA A 235 -8.11 -13.16 35.17
N GLY A 236 -7.48 -13.32 36.33
CA GLY A 236 -6.66 -12.29 36.98
C GLY A 236 -5.43 -11.90 36.15
N LEU A 237 -4.76 -12.88 35.54
CA LEU A 237 -3.64 -12.63 34.62
C LEU A 237 -4.10 -11.91 33.35
N ILE A 238 -5.22 -12.32 32.75
CA ILE A 238 -5.79 -11.63 31.59
C ILE A 238 -6.15 -10.19 31.95
N TRP A 239 -6.83 -9.98 33.09
CA TRP A 239 -7.25 -8.65 33.54
C TRP A 239 -6.06 -7.75 33.86
N PHE A 240 -5.03 -8.26 34.55
CA PHE A 240 -3.79 -7.55 34.81
C PHE A 240 -3.10 -7.17 33.50
N ALA A 241 -3.00 -8.10 32.56
CA ALA A 241 -2.41 -7.83 31.25
C ALA A 241 -3.24 -6.79 30.46
N TRP A 242 -4.58 -6.81 30.60
CA TRP A 242 -5.50 -5.83 30.02
C TRP A 242 -5.28 -4.42 30.58
N GLN A 243 -5.11 -4.28 31.90
CA GLN A 243 -4.81 -3.02 32.57
C GLN A 243 -3.44 -2.45 32.18
N GLN A 244 -2.47 -3.31 31.85
CA GLN A 244 -1.15 -2.91 31.37
C GLN A 244 -1.12 -2.50 29.88
N GLY A 245 -2.29 -2.40 29.22
CA GLY A 245 -2.41 -1.80 27.89
C GLY A 245 -2.63 -2.77 26.73
N LEU A 246 -2.93 -4.05 26.95
CA LEU A 246 -3.21 -5.00 25.84
C LEU A 246 -4.21 -4.51 24.76
N PRO A 247 -5.29 -3.76 25.08
CA PRO A 247 -6.19 -3.20 24.07
C PRO A 247 -5.49 -2.23 23.12
N SER A 248 -4.59 -1.40 23.67
CA SER A 248 -3.81 -0.50 22.85
C SER A 248 -2.79 -1.27 22.04
N TRP A 249 -2.22 -2.38 22.54
CA TRP A 249 -1.35 -3.26 21.75
C TRP A 249 -2.05 -3.89 20.55
N VAL A 250 -3.31 -4.30 20.66
CA VAL A 250 -4.08 -4.85 19.52
C VAL A 250 -4.36 -3.77 18.48
N VAL A 251 -4.67 -2.54 18.92
CA VAL A 251 -4.81 -1.37 18.03
C VAL A 251 -3.47 -1.01 17.37
N TRP A 252 -2.36 -1.08 18.11
CA TRP A 252 -1.00 -0.79 17.65
C TRP A 252 -0.45 -1.87 16.70
N ALA A 253 -0.82 -3.12 16.92
CA ALA A 253 -0.38 -4.23 16.09
C ALA A 253 -1.07 -4.24 14.71
N LYS A 254 -2.25 -3.62 14.62
CA LYS A 254 -3.01 -3.42 13.37
C LYS A 254 -2.57 -2.19 12.59
N SER A 255 -1.92 -1.20 13.20
CA SER A 255 -1.68 0.10 12.54
C SER A 255 -0.55 0.11 11.50
N GLN A 256 0.19 -1.00 11.29
CA GLN A 256 1.34 -1.11 10.37
C GLN A 256 2.39 0.03 10.43
N ASP A 257 2.33 0.89 11.44
CA ASP A 257 3.13 2.12 11.52
C ASP A 257 4.50 1.86 12.14
N TYR A 258 5.56 2.14 11.37
CA TYR A 258 6.96 1.93 11.75
C TYR A 258 7.39 2.76 12.97
N ALA A 259 6.94 4.02 13.09
CA ALA A 259 7.33 4.87 14.21
C ALA A 259 6.84 4.28 15.54
N HIS A 260 5.64 3.72 15.50
CA HIS A 260 5.04 3.03 16.65
C HIS A 260 5.72 1.70 16.95
N ARG A 261 6.13 0.92 15.95
CA ARG A 261 6.90 -0.32 16.16
C ARG A 261 8.26 -0.06 16.83
N LEU A 262 8.96 1.01 16.44
CA LEU A 262 10.25 1.37 17.03
C LEU A 262 10.10 1.83 18.49
N GLN A 263 9.06 2.62 18.78
CA GLN A 263 8.71 3.02 20.15
C GLN A 263 8.36 1.81 21.02
N LEU A 264 7.63 0.84 20.47
CA LEU A 264 7.30 -0.39 21.17
C LEU A 264 8.55 -1.22 21.49
N GLN A 265 9.46 -1.41 20.52
CA GLN A 265 10.71 -2.11 20.77
C GLN A 265 11.56 -1.40 21.84
N ALA A 266 11.63 -0.06 21.79
CA ALA A 266 12.33 0.73 22.80
C ALA A 266 11.70 0.57 24.20
N ALA A 267 10.37 0.63 24.30
CA ALA A 267 9.62 0.46 25.55
C ALA A 267 9.74 -0.97 26.12
N LEU A 268 9.89 -1.98 25.26
CA LEU A 268 10.12 -3.36 25.68
C LEU A 268 11.55 -3.58 26.17
N THR A 269 12.54 -2.89 25.58
CA THR A 269 13.94 -2.98 26.02
C THR A 269 14.22 -2.27 27.35
N THR A 270 13.37 -1.36 27.81
CA THR A 270 13.52 -0.64 29.10
C THR A 270 13.02 -1.42 30.31
N ASN A 271 12.81 -2.74 30.19
CA ASN A 271 12.74 -3.70 31.30
C ASN A 271 11.48 -3.63 32.19
N GLN A 272 10.34 -3.14 31.67
CA GLN A 272 9.14 -2.93 32.49
C GLN A 272 8.19 -4.14 32.58
N CYS A 273 8.35 -5.21 31.79
CA CYS A 273 7.48 -6.40 31.87
C CYS A 273 7.99 -7.63 31.09
N ASP A 274 8.53 -8.63 31.79
CA ASP A 274 8.99 -9.92 31.19
C ASP A 274 7.90 -10.67 30.44
N VAL A 275 6.66 -10.65 30.97
CA VAL A 275 5.51 -11.33 30.35
C VAL A 275 5.14 -10.66 29.04
N CYS A 276 5.22 -9.34 28.99
CA CYS A 276 4.90 -8.53 27.82
C CYS A 276 5.94 -8.75 26.71
N GLN A 277 7.22 -8.89 27.08
CA GLN A 277 8.28 -9.26 26.15
C GLN A 277 8.05 -10.65 25.53
N ARG A 278 7.66 -11.65 26.34
CA ARG A 278 7.34 -13.00 25.83
C ARG A 278 6.11 -13.02 24.93
N LEU A 279 5.04 -12.32 25.32
CA LEU A 279 3.83 -12.19 24.49
C LEU A 279 4.12 -11.45 23.18
N PHE A 280 4.96 -10.42 23.21
CA PHE A 280 5.42 -9.72 22.02
C PHE A 280 6.20 -10.67 21.09
N HIS A 281 7.16 -11.42 21.61
CA HIS A 281 7.89 -12.41 20.81
C HIS A 281 6.95 -13.45 20.20
N LEU A 282 6.00 -13.99 20.96
CA LEU A 282 4.96 -14.92 20.46
C LEU A 282 4.07 -14.29 19.38
N TYR A 283 3.69 -13.01 19.55
CA TYR A 283 2.89 -12.29 18.56
C TYR A 283 3.67 -12.08 17.26
N MET A 284 4.93 -11.63 17.37
CA MET A 284 5.81 -11.42 16.23
C MET A 284 6.11 -12.72 15.49
N ASP A 285 6.32 -13.83 16.20
CA ASP A 285 6.54 -15.16 15.64
C ASP A 285 5.29 -15.66 14.87
N ARG A 286 4.09 -15.42 15.42
CA ARG A 286 2.82 -15.83 14.81
C ARG A 286 2.41 -15.00 13.59
N GLN A 287 2.86 -13.75 13.49
CA GLN A 287 2.69 -12.91 12.30
C GLN A 287 3.65 -13.28 11.15
N GLY A 288 4.22 -14.49 11.19
CA GLY A 288 5.20 -14.94 10.20
C GLY A 288 6.62 -14.50 10.49
N GLY A 289 6.91 -14.08 11.73
CA GLY A 289 8.25 -13.86 12.24
C GLY A 289 9.07 -12.86 11.43
N ILE A 290 9.39 -11.71 12.02
CA ILE A 290 10.70 -11.11 11.76
C ILE A 290 11.73 -12.05 12.41
N GLN A 291 11.88 -13.27 11.90
CA GLN A 291 13.21 -13.85 11.84
C GLN A 291 14.05 -12.77 11.13
N PRO A 292 15.24 -12.41 11.63
CA PRO A 292 16.15 -11.59 10.85
C PRO A 292 16.31 -12.32 9.53
N ILE A 293 15.57 -11.84 8.54
CA ILE A 293 15.63 -12.34 7.19
C ILE A 293 17.08 -12.12 6.82
N ASP A 294 17.75 -13.19 6.39
CA ASP A 294 19.05 -13.04 5.77
C ASP A 294 18.88 -11.94 4.73
N PRO A 295 19.70 -10.86 4.79
CA PRO A 295 19.52 -9.71 3.93
C PRO A 295 19.29 -10.20 2.52
N PRO A 296 18.23 -9.72 1.82
CA PRO A 296 18.00 -10.10 0.45
C PRO A 296 19.33 -9.90 -0.26
N GLN A 297 19.77 -10.92 -0.99
CA GLN A 297 21.04 -10.90 -1.70
C GLN A 297 20.93 -9.92 -2.87
N LEU A 298 20.88 -8.64 -2.54
CA LEU A 298 20.81 -7.55 -3.48
C LEU A 298 22.24 -7.25 -3.89
N SER A 299 22.48 -7.32 -5.20
CA SER A 299 23.70 -6.75 -5.76
C SER A 299 23.36 -5.41 -6.41
N LEU A 300 24.20 -4.41 -6.14
CA LEU A 300 24.16 -3.15 -6.86
C LEU A 300 25.25 -3.15 -7.91
N GLU A 301 24.85 -3.12 -9.16
CA GLU A 301 25.75 -2.94 -10.29
C GLU A 301 25.65 -1.51 -10.81
N ARG A 302 26.79 -0.94 -11.18
CA ARG A 302 26.84 0.31 -11.94
C ARG A 302 27.29 0.02 -13.35
N ILE A 303 26.41 0.28 -14.31
CA ILE A 303 26.67 0.12 -15.73
C ILE A 303 27.20 1.46 -16.24
N VAL A 304 28.44 1.51 -16.70
CA VAL A 304 29.07 2.70 -17.26
C VAL A 304 29.07 2.56 -18.77
N ILE A 305 28.51 3.56 -19.45
CA ILE A 305 28.41 3.64 -20.91
C ILE A 305 29.40 4.70 -21.38
N GLN A 306 30.41 4.27 -22.13
CA GLN A 306 31.46 5.12 -22.66
C GLN A 306 31.48 5.13 -24.18
N ALA A 307 31.85 6.28 -24.76
CA ALA A 307 32.16 6.40 -26.16
C ALA A 307 33.50 5.66 -26.41
N PRO A 308 33.60 4.79 -27.42
CA PRO A 308 34.85 4.11 -27.73
C PRO A 308 35.95 5.12 -28.07
N ASP A 309 37.22 4.72 -27.91
CA ASP A 309 38.37 5.57 -28.22
C ASP A 309 38.41 6.05 -29.69
N SER A 310 37.67 5.38 -30.57
CA SER A 310 37.54 5.73 -31.99
C SER A 310 36.69 6.98 -32.25
N VAL A 311 35.94 7.48 -31.26
CA VAL A 311 35.10 8.68 -31.40
C VAL A 311 35.51 9.75 -30.40
N ARG A 312 35.28 11.03 -30.75
CA ARG A 312 35.74 12.17 -29.93
C ARG A 312 34.95 12.37 -28.64
N GLY A 313 33.83 11.66 -28.51
CA GLY A 313 32.98 11.68 -27.33
C GLY A 313 31.54 11.33 -27.65
N CYS A 314 30.67 11.48 -26.66
CA CYS A 314 29.32 10.95 -26.67
C CYS A 314 28.40 11.53 -27.75
N ARG A 315 28.65 12.76 -28.20
CA ARG A 315 27.86 13.41 -29.27
C ARG A 315 28.01 12.70 -30.61
N GLU A 316 29.21 12.20 -30.91
CA GLU A 316 29.50 11.48 -32.15
C GLU A 316 28.95 10.04 -32.11
N MET A 317 28.70 9.51 -30.92
CA MET A 317 27.98 8.24 -30.73
C MET A 317 26.47 8.38 -30.95
N ASP A 318 25.86 9.51 -30.54
CA ASP A 318 24.44 9.79 -30.80
C ASP A 318 24.16 10.10 -32.29
N HIS A 319 25.15 10.65 -32.99
CA HIS A 319 25.07 11.01 -34.40
C HIS A 319 26.31 10.49 -35.15
N PRO A 320 26.40 9.18 -35.38
CA PRO A 320 27.56 8.61 -36.02
C PRO A 320 27.63 9.05 -37.50
N PRO A 321 28.84 9.12 -38.08
CA PRO A 321 28.99 9.37 -39.51
C PRO A 321 28.17 8.39 -40.36
N PRO A 322 27.60 8.83 -41.51
CA PRO A 322 26.84 7.95 -42.38
C PRO A 322 27.62 6.69 -42.74
N GLY A 323 27.04 5.52 -42.47
CA GLY A 323 27.66 4.22 -42.76
C GLY A 323 28.61 3.67 -41.69
N GLN A 324 28.75 4.32 -40.53
CA GLN A 324 29.47 3.78 -39.39
C GLN A 324 28.53 3.52 -38.22
N ALA A 325 28.41 2.26 -37.79
CA ALA A 325 27.76 1.93 -36.53
C ALA A 325 28.79 2.03 -35.41
N VAL A 326 28.57 2.91 -34.44
CA VAL A 326 29.44 3.04 -33.26
C VAL A 326 28.76 2.34 -32.09
N GLN A 327 29.37 1.27 -31.59
CA GLN A 327 28.88 0.56 -30.40
C GLN A 327 29.48 1.19 -29.14
N PRO A 328 28.68 1.50 -28.11
CA PRO A 328 29.20 1.99 -26.84
C PRO A 328 30.04 0.92 -26.14
N GLN A 329 31.08 1.35 -25.45
CA GLN A 329 31.76 0.52 -24.46
C GLN A 329 30.91 0.48 -23.19
N VAL A 330 30.35 -0.68 -22.88
CA VAL A 330 29.54 -0.89 -21.68
C VAL A 330 30.37 -1.70 -20.68
N SER A 331 30.62 -1.12 -19.52
CA SER A 331 31.28 -1.81 -18.40
C SER A 331 30.33 -1.93 -17.22
N VAL A 332 30.24 -3.11 -16.63
CA VAL A 332 29.44 -3.37 -15.44
C VAL A 332 30.40 -3.44 -14.25
N LEU A 333 30.19 -2.54 -13.29
CA LEU A 333 31.00 -2.42 -12.08
C LEU A 333 30.12 -2.80 -10.90
N ALA A 334 30.30 -4.02 -10.37
CA ALA A 334 29.64 -4.42 -9.14
C ALA A 334 30.14 -3.57 -7.96
N ALA A 335 29.25 -3.18 -7.07
CA ALA A 335 29.64 -2.58 -5.79
C ALA A 335 30.37 -3.65 -4.96
N GLN A 336 31.63 -3.41 -4.63
CA GLN A 336 32.38 -4.22 -3.68
C GLN A 336 32.45 -3.46 -2.35
N ASP A 337 32.07 -4.12 -1.26
CA ASP A 337 32.11 -3.57 0.10
C ASP A 337 31.45 -2.18 0.20
N GLU A 338 30.27 -2.02 -0.40
CA GLU A 338 29.48 -0.77 -0.43
C GLU A 338 30.16 0.43 -1.12
N THR A 339 31.28 0.19 -1.82
CA THR A 339 32.01 1.22 -2.55
C THR A 339 31.99 0.96 -4.05
N LEU A 340 31.82 2.02 -4.82
CA LEU A 340 31.94 1.98 -6.27
C LEU A 340 33.22 2.73 -6.69
N PRO A 341 33.95 2.28 -7.73
CA PRO A 341 35.13 2.97 -8.24
C PRO A 341 34.83 4.43 -8.59
N ILE A 342 35.70 5.38 -8.28
CA ILE A 342 35.49 6.81 -8.59
C ILE A 342 35.27 6.99 -10.10
N LEU A 343 34.15 7.61 -10.49
CA LEU A 343 33.91 7.99 -11.88
C LEU A 343 34.48 9.37 -12.15
N MET A 344 35.56 9.41 -12.93
CA MET A 344 36.04 10.65 -13.53
C MET A 344 35.14 10.97 -14.72
N ALA A 345 34.52 12.16 -14.73
CA ALA A 345 33.87 12.68 -15.92
C ALA A 345 34.95 13.00 -16.97
N ASN A 346 35.30 12.00 -17.77
CA ASN A 346 36.13 12.16 -18.95
C ASN A 346 35.23 12.38 -20.18
N ARG A 347 35.81 12.80 -21.31
CA ARG A 347 35.06 13.09 -22.55
C ARG A 347 34.35 11.87 -23.14
N HIS A 348 34.70 10.68 -22.67
CA HIS A 348 34.15 9.41 -23.12
C HIS A 348 33.01 8.93 -22.24
N LEU A 349 32.81 9.45 -21.02
CA LEU A 349 31.69 9.05 -20.17
C LEU A 349 30.37 9.66 -20.68
N CYS A 350 29.47 8.81 -21.17
CA CYS A 350 28.22 9.26 -21.79
C CYS A 350 27.04 9.15 -20.85
N GLN A 351 26.95 8.01 -20.18
CA GLN A 351 25.88 7.71 -19.26
C GLN A 351 26.38 6.70 -18.25
N PHE A 352 25.77 6.68 -17.07
CA PHE A 352 25.86 5.54 -16.18
C PHE A 352 24.45 5.12 -15.77
N LYS A 353 24.30 3.87 -15.40
CA LYS A 353 23.05 3.31 -14.93
C LYS A 353 23.34 2.53 -13.67
N PHE A 354 22.35 2.42 -12.82
CA PHE A 354 22.41 1.51 -11.69
C PHE A 354 21.45 0.37 -11.97
N ARG A 355 21.92 -0.85 -11.76
CA ARG A 355 21.11 -2.05 -11.83
C ARG A 355 21.11 -2.66 -10.44
N VAL A 356 19.94 -2.80 -9.85
CA VAL A 356 19.76 -3.63 -8.66
C VAL A 356 19.31 -4.99 -9.13
N VAL A 357 20.01 -6.04 -8.71
CA VAL A 357 19.65 -7.43 -9.00
C VAL A 357 19.23 -8.08 -7.70
N ASN A 358 18.05 -8.70 -7.72
CA ASN A 358 17.61 -9.56 -6.63
C ASN A 358 18.14 -10.98 -6.88
N GLY A 359 19.11 -11.41 -6.06
CA GLY A 359 19.70 -12.75 -6.16
C GLY A 359 18.85 -13.85 -5.51
N GLU A 360 17.70 -13.54 -4.91
CA GLU A 360 16.83 -14.53 -4.28
C GLU A 360 15.74 -15.04 -5.24
N GLU A 361 15.63 -16.37 -5.38
CA GLU A 361 14.70 -17.05 -6.31
C GLU A 361 13.21 -16.96 -5.91
N THR A 362 12.86 -16.57 -4.69
CA THR A 362 11.49 -16.80 -4.17
C THR A 362 10.86 -15.65 -3.40
N VAL A 363 11.50 -14.48 -3.33
CA VAL A 363 11.11 -13.43 -2.38
C VAL A 363 10.83 -12.11 -3.08
N HIS A 364 9.55 -11.69 -3.03
CA HIS A 364 9.12 -10.34 -3.39
C HIS A 364 9.81 -9.32 -2.49
N THR A 365 10.67 -8.50 -3.07
CA THR A 365 11.35 -7.43 -2.35
C THR A 365 10.86 -6.10 -2.89
N ARG A 366 10.23 -5.28 -2.03
CA ARG A 366 9.94 -3.89 -2.39
C ARG A 366 11.21 -3.09 -2.24
N LEU A 367 11.63 -2.45 -3.33
CA LEU A 367 12.77 -1.55 -3.33
C LEU A 367 12.32 -0.10 -3.37
N TRP A 368 13.04 0.68 -2.58
CA TRP A 368 12.97 2.12 -2.53
C TRP A 368 14.36 2.66 -2.80
N VAL A 369 14.56 3.18 -4.01
CA VAL A 369 15.84 3.75 -4.40
C VAL A 369 15.75 5.27 -4.30
N ILE A 370 16.71 5.87 -3.61
CA ILE A 370 16.90 7.31 -3.52
C ILE A 370 18.30 7.62 -4.03
N ALA A 371 18.37 8.18 -5.23
CA ALA A 371 19.63 8.62 -5.82
C ALA A 371 19.78 10.14 -5.73
N LYS A 372 20.94 10.60 -5.26
CA LYS A 372 21.34 12.00 -5.21
C LYS A 372 22.61 12.19 -5.99
N SER A 373 22.61 13.18 -6.89
CA SER A 373 23.79 13.60 -7.65
C SER A 373 24.09 15.07 -7.43
N ASP A 374 25.36 15.44 -7.42
CA ASP A 374 25.80 16.84 -7.40
C ASP A 374 25.91 17.46 -8.83
N LEU A 375 25.35 16.79 -9.83
CA LEU A 375 25.32 17.29 -11.21
C LEU A 375 24.57 18.63 -11.30
N PRO A 376 25.13 19.65 -11.97
CA PRO A 376 24.42 20.91 -12.18
C PRO A 376 23.19 20.68 -13.07
N ARG A 377 22.07 21.36 -12.77
CA ARG A 377 20.83 21.23 -13.56
C ARG A 377 21.10 21.45 -15.04
N SER A 378 20.66 20.50 -15.86
CA SER A 378 20.55 20.69 -17.30
C SER A 378 19.52 21.80 -17.57
N ARG A 379 19.87 22.78 -18.41
CA ARG A 379 19.01 23.93 -18.77
C ARG A 379 17.71 23.52 -19.49
N ASN A 380 17.59 22.27 -19.93
CA ASN A 380 16.45 21.74 -20.69
C ASN A 380 15.57 20.77 -19.88
N GLN A 381 15.74 20.65 -18.56
CA GLN A 381 14.74 20.01 -17.69
C GLN A 381 13.85 21.10 -17.11
N THR A 382 12.80 21.43 -17.85
CA THR A 382 11.63 22.14 -17.33
C THR A 382 10.66 21.11 -16.75
N ASP A 383 10.16 21.48 -15.57
CA ASP A 383 9.04 20.94 -14.82
C ASP A 383 9.25 19.84 -13.76
N GLU A 384 8.77 20.28 -12.58
CA GLU A 384 8.34 19.63 -11.34
C GLU A 384 9.34 18.82 -10.50
N GLU A 385 9.45 19.21 -9.23
CA GLU A 385 10.38 18.68 -8.21
C GLU A 385 11.88 18.86 -8.48
N GLY A 386 12.25 20.13 -8.58
CA GLY A 386 13.63 20.54 -8.53
C GLY A 386 14.33 20.29 -7.18
N SER A 387 14.65 19.06 -6.80
CA SER A 387 15.87 18.73 -6.04
C SER A 387 16.15 17.22 -5.94
N ARG A 388 17.29 16.80 -6.51
CA ARG A 388 18.29 15.87 -5.92
C ARG A 388 17.85 14.47 -5.46
N PHE A 389 16.60 14.07 -5.60
CA PHE A 389 16.11 12.80 -5.06
C PHE A 389 15.16 12.18 -6.07
N TRP A 390 15.60 11.11 -6.71
CA TRP A 390 14.73 10.26 -7.51
C TRP A 390 14.17 9.21 -6.57
N LYS A 391 12.86 9.22 -6.32
CA LYS A 391 12.15 8.19 -5.55
C LYS A 391 11.49 7.23 -6.53
N MET A 392 11.75 5.95 -6.38
CA MET A 392 11.05 4.90 -7.12
C MET A 392 10.70 3.78 -6.15
N GLU A 393 9.43 3.42 -6.12
CA GLU A 393 8.90 2.25 -5.40
C GLU A 393 8.54 1.20 -6.43
N ARG A 394 9.13 0.01 -6.30
CA ARG A 394 8.80 -1.12 -7.17
C ARG A 394 8.97 -2.43 -6.41
N ALA A 395 8.00 -3.32 -6.53
CA ALA A 395 8.17 -4.72 -6.17
C ALA A 395 9.07 -5.38 -7.23
N LEU A 396 10.13 -6.05 -6.79
CA LEU A 396 10.94 -6.89 -7.65
C LEU A 396 10.67 -8.34 -7.32
N ASP A 397 10.27 -9.06 -8.36
CA ASP A 397 10.16 -10.51 -8.33
C ASP A 397 11.55 -11.14 -8.43
N ALA A 398 11.61 -12.46 -8.29
CA ALA A 398 12.84 -13.22 -8.42
C ALA A 398 13.51 -12.96 -9.77
N GLU A 399 14.83 -12.76 -9.77
CA GLU A 399 15.64 -12.49 -10.97
C GLU A 399 15.30 -11.20 -11.73
N GLU A 400 14.34 -10.41 -11.27
CA GLU A 400 14.05 -9.12 -11.90
C GLU A 400 15.20 -8.12 -11.64
N THR A 401 15.41 -7.26 -12.63
CA THR A 401 16.42 -6.21 -12.56
C THR A 401 15.78 -4.83 -12.62
N LEU A 402 16.14 -3.99 -11.66
CA LEU A 402 15.71 -2.59 -11.65
C LEU A 402 16.79 -1.74 -12.31
N LEU A 403 16.52 -1.24 -13.51
CA LEU A 403 17.44 -0.38 -14.24
C LEU A 403 17.10 1.09 -14.03
N TRP A 404 17.98 1.81 -13.36
CA TRP A 404 17.89 3.26 -13.18
C TRP A 404 18.85 3.99 -14.13
N ASN A 405 18.31 4.87 -14.97
CA ASN A 405 19.06 5.62 -15.98
C ASN A 405 19.54 6.96 -15.40
N SER A 406 20.85 7.22 -15.38
CA SER A 406 21.33 8.58 -15.08
C SER A 406 21.00 9.53 -16.24
N PRO A 407 20.89 10.85 -15.96
CA PRO A 407 20.99 11.86 -17.00
C PRO A 407 22.26 11.69 -17.82
N ARG A 408 22.20 12.05 -19.10
CA ARG A 408 23.40 12.08 -19.96
C ARG A 408 24.43 13.07 -19.38
N VAL A 409 25.67 12.62 -19.28
CA VAL A 409 26.76 13.47 -18.78
C VAL A 409 27.20 14.38 -19.93
N GLY A 410 26.97 15.68 -19.76
CA GLY A 410 27.40 16.67 -20.73
C GLY A 410 28.93 16.72 -20.84
N PRO A 411 29.50 16.95 -22.05
CA PRO A 411 30.96 16.97 -22.28
C PRO A 411 31.70 18.11 -21.56
N TRP A 412 30.96 19.04 -20.95
CA TRP A 412 31.47 20.18 -20.20
C TRP A 412 31.72 19.86 -18.71
N ILE A 413 31.21 18.74 -18.20
CA ILE A 413 31.45 18.31 -16.81
C ILE A 413 32.84 17.69 -16.73
N ARG A 414 33.77 18.35 -16.03
CA ARG A 414 35.16 17.89 -15.84
C ARG A 414 35.48 17.51 -14.40
N THR A 415 34.49 17.55 -13.52
CA THR A 415 34.63 17.26 -12.09
C THR A 415 34.32 15.79 -11.81
N PRO A 416 34.87 15.22 -10.73
CA PRO A 416 34.40 13.94 -10.21
C PRO A 416 32.88 13.96 -10.03
N LEU A 417 32.22 12.88 -10.44
CA LEU A 417 30.78 12.76 -10.26
C LEU A 417 30.49 12.23 -8.87
N ASN A 418 30.04 13.11 -7.98
CA ASN A 418 29.56 12.68 -6.68
C ASN A 418 28.11 12.23 -6.80
N TYR A 419 27.87 10.99 -6.39
CA TYR A 419 26.54 10.47 -6.22
C TYR A 419 26.44 9.70 -4.91
N GLN A 420 25.24 9.69 -4.37
CA GLN A 420 24.84 8.90 -3.21
C GLN A 420 23.60 8.12 -3.64
N VAL A 421 23.68 6.80 -3.62
CA VAL A 421 22.53 5.94 -3.86
C VAL A 421 22.17 5.25 -2.56
N LEU A 422 20.93 5.45 -2.12
CA LEU A 422 20.36 4.80 -0.97
C LEU A 422 19.31 3.82 -1.47
N ILE A 423 19.43 2.56 -1.10
CA ILE A 423 18.48 1.51 -1.44
C ILE A 423 17.91 0.98 -0.13
N LEU A 424 16.61 1.13 0.02
CA LEU A 424 15.84 0.56 1.09
C LEU A 424 15.11 -0.66 0.52
N ALA A 425 15.32 -1.82 1.11
CA ALA A 425 14.69 -3.05 0.71
C ALA A 425 13.91 -3.63 1.89
N ALA A 426 12.64 -3.95 1.66
CA ALA A 426 11.81 -4.58 2.67
C ALA A 426 10.82 -5.54 2.01
N ARG A 427 10.41 -6.56 2.76
CA ARG A 427 9.33 -7.48 2.34
C ARG A 427 7.93 -6.91 2.61
N THR A 428 7.81 -5.86 3.41
CA THR A 428 6.56 -5.16 3.76
C THR A 428 6.52 -3.74 3.16
N PRO A 429 5.34 -3.11 3.03
CA PRO A 429 5.22 -1.72 2.57
C PRO A 429 6.17 -0.77 3.34
N LEU A 430 6.84 0.12 2.60
CA LEU A 430 7.96 0.95 3.08
C LEU A 430 7.56 2.39 3.42
N GLU A 431 6.30 2.75 3.23
CA GLU A 431 5.81 4.13 3.42
C GLU A 431 6.16 4.68 4.80
N SER A 432 5.94 3.90 5.85
CA SER A 432 6.24 4.38 7.19
C SER A 432 7.74 4.30 7.55
N ALA A 433 8.56 3.50 6.87
CA ALA A 433 10.03 3.55 7.01
C ALA A 433 10.62 4.82 6.41
N THR A 434 10.09 5.27 5.26
CA THR A 434 10.57 6.49 4.60
C THR A 434 10.10 7.75 5.35
N THR A 435 8.86 7.72 5.85
CA THR A 435 8.34 8.74 6.77
C THR A 435 9.17 8.80 8.05
N TRP A 436 9.51 7.63 8.63
CA TRP A 436 10.38 7.57 9.80
C TRP A 436 11.78 8.15 9.53
N LEU A 437 12.41 7.84 8.39
CA LEU A 437 13.70 8.42 8.01
C LEU A 437 13.65 9.95 7.86
N LYS A 438 12.59 10.47 7.23
CA LYS A 438 12.37 11.91 7.08
C LYS A 438 12.21 12.58 8.44
N GLU A 439 11.34 12.05 9.29
CA GLU A 439 11.01 12.63 10.58
C GLU A 439 12.18 12.53 11.56
N SER A 440 12.86 11.39 11.61
CA SER A 440 14.01 11.22 12.49
C SER A 440 15.16 12.17 12.08
N ARG A 441 15.38 12.38 10.78
CA ARG A 441 16.35 13.38 10.28
C ARG A 441 15.95 14.80 10.68
N ARG A 442 14.65 15.12 10.61
CA ARG A 442 14.10 16.39 11.07
C ARG A 442 14.34 16.59 12.56
N GLN A 443 14.11 15.55 13.37
CA GLN A 443 14.32 15.57 14.82
C GLN A 443 15.80 15.77 15.19
N ALA A 444 16.73 15.04 14.57
CA ALA A 444 18.16 15.26 14.80
C ALA A 444 18.57 16.69 14.45
N ARG A 445 18.08 17.22 13.32
CA ARG A 445 18.33 18.62 12.93
C ARG A 445 17.75 19.61 13.94
N ALA A 446 16.53 19.39 14.43
CA ALA A 446 15.89 20.23 15.44
C ALA A 446 16.65 20.19 16.78
N ALA A 447 17.25 19.05 17.12
CA ALA A 447 18.09 18.86 18.29
C ALA A 447 19.53 19.38 18.12
N GLY A 448 19.89 19.95 16.96
CA GLY A 448 21.26 20.36 16.66
C GLY A 448 22.26 19.20 16.54
N GLN A 449 21.77 17.98 16.39
CA GLN A 449 22.56 16.75 16.29
C GLN A 449 22.83 16.39 14.82
N THR A 450 24.01 15.83 14.55
CA THR A 450 24.31 15.23 13.25
C THR A 450 23.56 13.91 13.11
N TRP A 451 22.77 13.76 12.05
CA TRP A 451 22.11 12.51 11.72
C TRP A 451 23.15 11.42 11.42
N ASP A 452 23.16 10.35 12.22
CA ASP A 452 24.07 9.21 12.03
C ASP A 452 23.40 8.11 11.21
N TRP A 453 23.98 7.85 10.04
CA TRP A 453 23.52 6.80 9.14
C TRP A 453 23.72 5.40 9.69
N HIS A 454 24.78 5.17 10.46
CA HIS A 454 25.05 3.85 11.01
C HIS A 454 23.98 3.45 12.04
N THR A 455 23.63 4.38 12.93
CA THR A 455 22.51 4.21 13.87
C THR A 455 21.19 3.96 13.14
N ALA A 456 20.89 4.73 12.09
CA ALA A 456 19.67 4.54 11.31
C ALA A 456 19.62 3.16 10.62
N GLN A 457 20.73 2.71 10.03
CA GLN A 457 20.85 1.39 9.42
C GLN A 457 20.64 0.27 10.45
N GLN A 458 21.27 0.37 11.64
CA GLN A 458 21.07 -0.60 12.71
C GLN A 458 19.62 -0.66 13.21
N GLN A 459 18.93 0.49 13.27
CA GLN A 459 17.52 0.56 13.67
C GLN A 459 16.59 -0.05 12.62
N LEU A 460 16.85 0.19 11.33
CA LEU A 460 16.10 -0.39 10.23
C LEU A 460 16.34 -1.89 10.09
N ALA A 461 17.58 -2.35 10.26
CA ALA A 461 17.93 -3.78 10.20
C ALA A 461 17.20 -4.60 11.28
N LYS A 462 17.01 -4.03 12.48
CA LYS A 462 16.20 -4.66 13.56
C LYS A 462 14.74 -4.89 13.17
N LEU A 463 14.26 -4.21 12.13
CA LEU A 463 12.90 -4.29 11.62
C LEU A 463 12.81 -5.09 10.31
N GLY A 464 13.90 -5.72 9.86
CA GLY A 464 13.93 -6.43 8.57
C GLY A 464 13.94 -5.50 7.35
N VAL A 465 14.28 -4.22 7.54
CA VAL A 465 14.54 -3.27 6.45
C VAL A 465 16.04 -3.23 6.20
N HIS A 466 16.44 -3.63 5.00
CA HIS A 466 17.84 -3.60 4.60
C HIS A 466 18.12 -2.28 3.92
N LEU A 467 19.06 -1.54 4.50
CA LEU A 467 19.54 -0.29 3.96
C LEU A 467 20.93 -0.51 3.37
N MET A 468 21.03 -0.35 2.06
CA MET A 468 22.30 -0.31 1.34
C MET A 468 22.57 1.14 0.94
N GLN A 469 23.69 1.68 1.40
CA GLN A 469 24.13 3.01 1.04
C GLN A 469 25.44 2.92 0.27
N VAL A 470 25.42 3.38 -0.98
CA VAL A 470 26.64 3.47 -1.77
C VAL A 470 27.03 4.93 -1.91
N ASN A 471 28.09 5.28 -1.19
CA ASN A 471 28.71 6.59 -1.24
C ASN A 471 29.93 6.55 -2.17
N GLN A 472 30.04 7.49 -3.10
CA GLN A 472 31.36 7.86 -3.60
C GLN A 472 32.02 8.80 -2.58
N PRO A 473 33.17 8.44 -1.99
CA PRO A 473 33.89 9.37 -1.14
C PRO A 473 34.29 10.61 -1.97
N LEU A 474 34.02 11.80 -1.42
CA LEU A 474 34.55 13.05 -1.94
C LEU A 474 36.08 12.96 -1.95
N HIS A 475 36.69 13.10 -3.14
CA HIS A 475 38.15 13.15 -3.22
C HIS A 475 38.67 14.31 -2.35
N PRO A 476 39.64 14.11 -1.45
CA PRO A 476 40.08 15.11 -0.48
C PRO A 476 40.64 16.40 -1.09
N MET A 477 40.95 16.41 -2.40
CA MET A 477 41.38 17.63 -3.11
C MET A 477 40.27 18.66 -3.35
N ALA A 478 38.99 18.33 -3.17
CA ALA A 478 37.89 19.27 -3.39
C ALA A 478 37.65 20.29 -2.25
N ARG A 479 38.43 20.23 -1.15
CA ARG A 479 38.34 21.20 -0.03
C ARG A 479 39.41 22.31 -0.07
N GLN A 480 40.33 22.29 -1.03
CA GLN A 480 41.42 23.28 -1.16
C GLN A 480 41.28 24.22 -2.38
N LEU A 481 40.17 24.11 -3.12
CA LEU A 481 39.70 25.12 -4.07
C LEU A 481 38.43 25.76 -3.50
#